data_AF-A0A7C6T8L2-F1
#
_entry.id   AF-A0A7C6T8L2-F1
#
_cell.length_a   1.000
_cell.length_b   1.000
_cell.length_c   1.000
_cell.angle_alpha   90.00
_cell.angle_beta   90.00
_cell.angle_gamma   90.00
#
_symmetry.space_group_name_H-M   'P 1'
#
loop_
_entity.id
_entity.type
_entity.pdbx_description
1 polymer ?
#
loop_
_entity_poly.entity_id
_entity_poly.type
_entity_poly.pdbx_seq_one_letter_code
_entity_poly.pdbx_strand_id
1 'polypeptide(L)'
;MNRRIQEHYKRRATASRAQSDYSVEPLEDGTYQVEKVDGATYLVDLDAGTCTCPDFQRRIARREELAGVWCKHMHLCAAYFGRSR
;
A
#
# COMPACT_ATOMS: atom_id res chain seq x y z
N MET A 1 13.53 -22.16 -17.23
CA MET A 1 13.10 -21.12 -16.26
C MET A 1 11.57 -21.20 -16.11
N ASN A 2 11.08 -21.59 -14.93
CA ASN A 2 9.79 -22.29 -14.76
C ASN A 2 8.51 -21.45 -15.00
N ARG A 3 7.76 -21.79 -16.06
CA ARG A 3 6.40 -21.29 -16.40
C ARG A 3 5.40 -21.37 -15.24
N ARG A 4 5.59 -22.32 -14.31
CA ARG A 4 4.79 -22.49 -13.08
C ARG A 4 4.91 -21.33 -12.07
N ILE A 5 6.07 -20.68 -11.97
CA ILE A 5 6.26 -19.52 -11.09
C ILE A 5 5.57 -18.28 -11.69
N GLN A 6 5.64 -18.14 -13.01
CA GLN A 6 4.98 -17.04 -13.72
C GLN A 6 3.46 -17.17 -13.70
N GLU A 7 2.88 -18.37 -13.79
CA GLU A 7 1.44 -18.58 -13.61
C GLU A 7 0.98 -18.35 -12.16
N HIS A 8 1.81 -18.67 -11.15
CA HIS A 8 1.51 -18.33 -9.76
C HIS A 8 1.48 -16.81 -9.54
N TYR A 9 2.33 -16.05 -10.24
CA TYR A 9 2.28 -14.58 -10.24
C TYR A 9 1.10 -14.03 -11.04
N LYS A 10 0.76 -14.61 -12.19
CA LYS A 10 -0.34 -14.13 -13.05
C LYS A 10 -1.74 -14.46 -12.50
N ARG A 11 -1.90 -15.52 -11.69
CA ARG A 11 -3.16 -15.83 -11.00
C ARG A 11 -3.42 -14.96 -9.76
N ARG A 12 -2.43 -14.22 -9.26
CA ARG A 12 -2.64 -13.13 -8.27
C ARG A 12 -3.11 -11.82 -8.90
N ALA A 13 -3.00 -11.69 -10.21
CA ALA A 13 -3.19 -10.41 -10.90
C ALA A 13 -4.64 -10.16 -11.37
N THR A 14 -5.55 -11.13 -11.26
CA THR A 14 -6.93 -10.99 -11.80
C THR A 14 -8.06 -11.17 -10.80
N ALA A 15 -7.76 -11.57 -9.57
CA ALA A 15 -8.68 -11.56 -8.44
C ALA A 15 -7.80 -11.81 -7.21
N SER A 16 -7.94 -11.14 -6.09
CA SER A 16 -9.05 -11.44 -5.20
C SER A 16 -8.94 -10.54 -3.96
N ARG A 17 -9.89 -9.62 -3.76
CA ARG A 17 -10.54 -9.34 -2.45
C ARG A 17 -9.66 -9.14 -1.19
N ALA A 18 -8.40 -8.73 -1.32
CA ALA A 18 -7.52 -8.47 -0.18
C ALA A 18 -7.48 -6.94 0.04
N GLN A 19 -8.40 -6.34 0.78
CA GLN A 19 -9.06 -6.82 2.00
C GLN A 19 -10.50 -6.26 2.01
N SER A 20 -11.52 -7.06 2.26
CA SER A 20 -12.92 -6.60 2.44
C SER A 20 -13.13 -5.50 3.51
N ASP A 21 -12.07 -5.05 4.16
CA ASP A 21 -12.05 -4.04 5.22
C ASP A 21 -11.39 -2.72 4.78
N TYR A 22 -10.86 -2.58 3.55
CA TYR A 22 -10.11 -1.37 3.14
C TYR A 22 -10.44 -0.93 1.71
N SER A 23 -10.90 0.31 1.56
CA SER A 23 -11.11 1.04 0.30
C SER A 23 -9.92 1.96 0.03
N VAL A 24 -9.46 2.04 -1.22
CA VAL A 24 -8.32 2.89 -1.59
C VAL A 24 -8.72 3.83 -2.73
N GLU A 25 -8.59 5.13 -2.51
CA GLU A 25 -8.92 6.18 -3.46
C GLU A 25 -7.68 7.03 -3.77
N PRO A 26 -7.32 7.24 -5.05
CA PRO A 26 -6.23 8.15 -5.41
C PRO A 26 -6.67 9.61 -5.29
N LEU A 27 -5.79 10.46 -4.75
CA LEU A 27 -5.96 11.91 -4.74
C LEU A 27 -5.20 12.55 -5.91
N GLU A 28 -5.64 13.75 -6.28
CA GLU A 28 -5.10 14.55 -7.38
C GLU A 28 -3.61 14.93 -7.20
N ASP A 29 -3.14 15.05 -5.95
CA ASP A 29 -1.74 15.36 -5.62
C ASP A 29 -0.78 14.16 -5.69
N GLY A 30 -1.26 12.95 -6.02
CA GLY A 30 -0.43 11.73 -6.03
C GLY A 30 -0.35 11.01 -4.68
N THR A 31 -1.12 11.49 -3.71
CA THR A 31 -1.41 10.79 -2.45
C THR A 31 -2.53 9.78 -2.65
N TYR A 32 -2.63 8.81 -1.77
CA TYR A 32 -3.65 7.76 -1.78
C TYR A 32 -4.35 7.76 -0.43
N GLN A 33 -5.67 7.89 -0.46
CA GLN A 33 -6.51 7.75 0.72
C GLN A 33 -6.90 6.29 0.88
N VAL A 34 -6.65 5.73 2.06
CA VAL A 34 -7.05 4.39 2.44
C VAL A 34 -8.09 4.50 3.54
N GLU A 35 -9.33 4.18 3.23
CA GLU A 35 -10.43 4.11 4.18
C GLU A 35 -10.61 2.67 4.68
N LYS A 36 -10.79 2.50 5.99
CA LYS A 36 -11.24 1.23 6.56
C LYS A 36 -12.76 1.13 6.60
N VAL A 37 -13.27 -0.09 6.63
CA VAL A 37 -14.68 -0.38 6.92
C VAL A 37 -15.10 0.10 8.31
N ASP A 38 -14.16 0.23 9.25
CA ASP A 38 -14.38 0.84 10.56
C ASP A 38 -14.53 2.38 10.52
N GLY A 39 -14.44 3.00 9.34
CA GLY A 39 -14.53 4.46 9.14
C GLY A 39 -13.22 5.22 9.39
N ALA A 40 -12.12 4.51 9.61
CA ALA A 40 -10.81 5.12 9.78
C ALA A 40 -10.14 5.39 8.43
N THR A 41 -9.87 6.66 8.15
CA THR A 41 -9.24 7.11 6.90
C THR A 41 -7.78 7.47 7.12
N TYR A 42 -6.91 6.96 6.26
CA TYR A 42 -5.47 7.21 6.29
C TYR A 42 -5.00 7.77 4.95
N LEU A 43 -3.97 8.61 4.99
CA LEU A 43 -3.33 9.15 3.79
C LEU A 43 -1.98 8.47 3.63
N VAL A 44 -1.72 8.03 2.41
CA VAL A 44 -0.52 7.31 2.00
C VAL A 44 0.10 8.08 0.85
N ASP A 45 1.31 8.57 1.05
CA ASP A 45 2.08 9.19 -0.01
C ASP A 45 3.13 8.17 -0.48
N LEU A 46 2.98 7.62 -1.69
CA LEU A 46 3.96 6.67 -2.22
C LEU A 46 5.20 7.38 -2.78
N ASP A 47 5.12 8.67 -3.12
CA ASP A 47 6.22 9.44 -3.71
C ASP A 47 7.23 9.84 -2.62
N ALA A 48 6.73 10.44 -1.54
CA ALA A 48 7.44 10.72 -0.31
C ALA A 48 7.68 9.48 0.55
N GLY A 49 6.95 8.39 0.30
CA GLY A 49 7.07 7.14 1.06
C GLY A 49 6.54 7.24 2.50
N THR A 50 5.43 7.95 2.70
CA THR A 50 4.85 8.22 4.02
C THR A 50 3.43 7.69 4.20
N CYS A 51 3.01 7.43 5.45
CA CYS A 51 1.66 7.01 5.81
C CYS A 51 1.25 7.72 7.11
N THR A 52 0.04 8.26 7.20
CA THR A 52 -0.50 8.86 8.45
C THR A 52 -0.94 7.81 9.49
N CYS A 53 -0.60 6.57 9.24
CA CYS A 53 -1.08 5.38 9.93
C CYS A 53 -0.33 5.22 11.26
N PRO A 54 -0.99 4.87 12.37
CA PRO A 54 -0.33 4.80 13.68
C PRO A 54 0.80 3.77 13.74
N ASP A 55 0.72 2.69 12.96
CA ASP A 55 1.81 1.71 12.81
C ASP A 55 3.06 2.35 12.17
N PHE A 56 2.87 3.18 11.14
CA PHE A 56 3.95 3.89 10.48
C PHE A 56 4.58 4.92 11.42
N GLN A 57 3.76 5.71 12.10
CA GLN A 57 4.21 6.70 13.09
C GLN A 57 5.08 6.05 14.19
N ARG A 58 4.71 4.87 14.67
CA ARG A 58 5.51 4.09 15.63
C ARG A 58 6.82 3.57 15.04
N ARG A 59 6.84 3.17 13.77
CA ARG A 59 8.05 2.71 13.08
C ARG A 59 9.05 3.84 12.84
N ILE A 60 8.57 5.02 12.48
CA ILE A 60 9.42 6.19 12.20
C ILE A 60 9.87 6.90 13.48
N ALA A 61 9.14 6.77 14.59
CA ALA A 61 9.51 7.36 15.88
C ALA A 61 10.88 6.91 16.43
N ARG A 62 11.47 5.85 15.87
CA ARG A 62 12.81 5.34 16.22
C ARG A 62 13.83 5.46 15.10
N ARG A 63 13.47 6.09 13.97
CA ARG A 63 14.26 6.13 12.75
C ARG A 63 14.55 7.59 12.40
N GLU A 64 15.80 7.87 12.06
CA GLU A 64 16.21 9.19 11.57
C GLU A 64 15.76 9.41 10.12
N GLU A 65 15.53 8.31 9.38
CA GLU A 65 15.16 8.33 7.96
C GLU A 65 13.86 7.55 7.69
N LEU A 66 13.01 8.15 6.85
CA LEU A 66 11.75 7.57 6.37
C LEU A 66 11.97 6.63 5.17
N ALA A 67 13.08 6.81 4.45
CA ALA A 67 13.40 6.04 3.25
C ALA A 67 13.51 4.53 3.56
N GLY A 68 12.69 3.72 2.87
CA GLY A 68 12.65 2.27 3.05
C GLY A 68 11.78 1.79 4.22
N VAL A 69 11.07 2.69 4.93
CA VAL A 69 10.02 2.29 5.87
C VAL A 69 8.72 2.08 5.11
N TRP A 70 8.26 0.84 5.02
CA TRP A 70 7.03 0.51 4.29
C TRP A 70 6.02 -0.15 5.24
N CYS A 71 4.81 0.41 5.30
CA CYS A 71 3.72 -0.17 6.07
C CYS A 71 2.80 -1.04 5.18
N LYS A 72 1.79 -1.67 5.78
CA LYS A 72 0.83 -2.49 5.04
C LYS A 72 0.06 -1.69 3.96
N HIS A 73 -0.25 -0.43 4.22
CA HIS A 73 -1.04 0.40 3.32
C HIS A 73 -0.24 0.86 2.11
N MET A 74 1.07 1.10 2.26
CA MET A 74 1.95 1.42 1.14
C MET A 74 2.11 0.22 0.19
N HIS A 75 2.31 -0.97 0.74
CA HIS A 75 2.33 -2.19 -0.06
C HIS A 75 0.98 -2.42 -0.76
N LEU A 76 -0.13 -2.14 -0.06
CA LEU A 76 -1.48 -2.20 -0.63
C LEU A 76 -1.63 -1.22 -1.80
N CYS A 77 -1.32 0.07 -1.62
CA CYS A 77 -1.44 1.09 -2.66
C CYS A 77 -0.51 0.79 -3.85
N ALA A 78 0.74 0.39 -3.60
CA ALA A 78 1.67 0.03 -4.66
C ALA A 78 1.15 -1.16 -5.50
N ALA A 79 0.52 -2.15 -4.85
CA ALA A 79 -0.12 -3.27 -5.53
C ALA A 79 -1.40 -2.85 -6.28
N TYR A 80 -2.19 -1.90 -5.73
CA TYR A 80 -3.46 -1.45 -6.30
C TYR A 80 -3.29 -0.58 -7.54
N PHE A 81 -2.37 0.40 -7.47
CA PHE A 81 -2.14 1.35 -8.56
C PHE A 81 -1.10 0.88 -9.58
N GLY A 82 -0.53 -0.30 -9.39
CA GLY A 82 0.35 -0.92 -10.38
C GLY A 82 1.56 -0.06 -10.75
N ARG A 83 2.02 0.83 -9.86
CA ARG A 83 3.29 1.54 -10.02
C ARG A 83 4.43 0.53 -9.91
N SER A 84 4.71 -0.11 -11.05
CA SER A 84 5.90 -0.89 -11.29
C SER A 84 7.05 0.11 -11.32
N ARG A 85 7.92 0.07 -10.30
CA ARG A 85 9.24 0.69 -10.38
C ARG A 85 10.04 0.02 -11.50
#